data_AF-A0A2A7FND3-F1
#
_entry.id   AF-A0A2A7FND3-F1
#
_cell.length_a   1.000
_cell.length_b   1.000
_cell.length_c   1.000
_cell.angle_alpha   90.00
_cell.angle_beta   90.00
_cell.angle_gamma   90.00
#
_symmetry.space_group_name_H-M   'P 1'
#
loop_
_entity.id
_entity.type
_entity.pdbx_description
1 polymer ?
#
loop_
_entity_poly.entity_id
_entity_poly.type
_entity_poly.pdbx_seq_one_letter_code
_entity_poly.pdbx_strand_id
1 'polypeptide(L)'
;MTLTKQVYLAGDMLNKGAQMQRTSEKEDIKSIGLNMYVPQDNEEINDKKNAVQEGLAERIVRHDTDAIVNSDVIVIEPLPQGLGTHVELGQVHGMKTMAQMILNLANDNCDECSSAELLNKIIEMSEGVVNKKVFPHYEDIRRVKGLIESEDRRSLGINQYVYGICLDLTDGKGFYEWDEVLAELTKIKNDPTL
;
A
#
# COMPACT_ATOMS: atom_id res chain seq x y z
N MET A 1 -22.37 16.03 -18.08
CA MET A 1 -21.40 14.96 -18.36
C MET A 1 -21.66 13.85 -17.36
N THR A 2 -21.96 12.64 -17.81
CA THR A 2 -22.01 11.47 -16.93
C THR A 2 -20.59 11.27 -16.40
N LEU A 3 -20.39 11.32 -15.09
CA LEU A 3 -19.10 10.99 -14.48
C LEU A 3 -18.81 9.52 -14.80
N THR A 4 -17.92 9.27 -15.76
CA THR A 4 -17.45 7.90 -16.04
C THR A 4 -16.67 7.43 -14.83
N LYS A 5 -17.11 6.33 -14.22
CA LYS A 5 -16.43 5.75 -13.06
C LYS A 5 -15.01 5.30 -13.42
N GLN A 6 -14.08 5.53 -12.51
CA GLN A 6 -12.69 5.10 -12.61
C GLN A 6 -12.51 3.73 -11.95
N VAL A 7 -12.03 2.74 -12.70
CA VAL A 7 -11.73 1.39 -12.21
C VAL A 7 -10.24 1.28 -11.86
N TYR A 8 -9.91 0.73 -10.70
CA TYR A 8 -8.57 0.23 -10.39
C TYR A 8 -8.52 -1.28 -10.63
N LEU A 9 -7.67 -1.74 -11.55
CA LEU A 9 -7.48 -3.16 -11.84
C LEU A 9 -6.18 -3.66 -11.21
N ALA A 10 -6.31 -4.43 -10.13
CA ALA A 10 -5.24 -4.95 -9.30
C ALA A 10 -5.06 -6.46 -9.47
N GLY A 11 -3.82 -6.92 -9.54
CA GLY A 11 -3.48 -8.33 -9.63
C GLY A 11 -1.99 -8.55 -9.84
N ASP A 12 -1.53 -9.79 -9.71
CA ASP A 12 -0.16 -10.15 -10.09
C ASP A 12 0.08 -9.72 -11.55
N MET A 13 1.31 -9.28 -11.82
CA MET A 13 1.78 -8.82 -13.13
C MET A 13 3.26 -9.16 -13.35
N LEU A 14 3.86 -9.97 -12.48
CA LEU A 14 5.29 -10.29 -12.56
C LEU A 14 5.58 -11.31 -13.68
N ASN A 15 4.73 -12.34 -13.79
CA ASN A 15 4.91 -13.39 -14.79
C ASN A 15 4.13 -13.12 -16.08
N LYS A 16 4.52 -13.77 -17.18
CA LYS A 16 3.90 -13.56 -18.50
C LYS A 16 2.41 -13.92 -18.53
N GLY A 17 2.02 -14.99 -17.84
CA GLY A 17 0.62 -15.42 -17.76
C GLY A 17 -0.24 -14.37 -17.06
N ALA A 18 0.25 -13.84 -15.95
CA ALA A 18 -0.37 -12.75 -15.22
C ALA A 18 -0.53 -11.48 -16.08
N GLN A 19 0.50 -11.05 -16.80
CA GLN A 19 0.40 -9.90 -17.73
C GLN A 19 -0.62 -10.13 -18.87
N MET A 20 -0.67 -11.34 -19.43
CA MET A 20 -1.66 -11.68 -20.45
C MET A 20 -3.08 -11.62 -19.89
N GLN A 21 -3.29 -12.11 -18.67
CA GLN A 21 -4.57 -12.04 -17.97
C GLN A 21 -4.98 -10.58 -17.72
N ARG A 22 -4.11 -9.76 -17.13
CA ARG A 22 -4.36 -8.32 -16.90
C ARG A 22 -4.70 -7.57 -18.20
N THR A 23 -4.05 -7.93 -19.31
CA THR A 23 -4.34 -7.34 -20.62
C THR A 23 -5.74 -7.72 -21.12
N SER A 24 -6.12 -9.00 -21.01
CA SER A 24 -7.47 -9.46 -21.38
C SER A 24 -8.55 -8.77 -20.54
N GLU A 25 -8.37 -8.72 -19.21
CA GLU A 25 -9.33 -8.07 -18.30
C GLU A 25 -9.46 -6.57 -18.59
N LYS A 26 -8.35 -5.90 -18.89
CA LYS A 26 -8.33 -4.51 -19.34
C LYS A 26 -9.14 -4.32 -20.63
N GLU A 27 -8.97 -5.18 -21.63
CA GLU A 27 -9.73 -5.10 -22.89
C GLU A 27 -11.22 -5.29 -22.66
N ASP A 28 -11.60 -6.26 -21.82
CA ASP A 28 -12.99 -6.51 -21.43
C ASP A 28 -13.61 -5.28 -20.76
N ILE A 29 -12.94 -4.71 -19.74
CA ILE A 29 -13.42 -3.49 -19.04
C ILE A 29 -13.51 -2.30 -20.00
N LYS A 30 -12.56 -2.17 -20.93
CA LYS A 30 -12.52 -1.07 -21.90
C LYS A 30 -13.69 -1.16 -22.88
N SER A 31 -14.04 -2.38 -23.29
CA SER A 31 -15.17 -2.63 -24.20
C SER A 31 -16.52 -2.19 -23.61
N ILE A 32 -16.63 -2.18 -22.27
CA ILE A 32 -17.80 -1.70 -21.52
C ILE A 32 -17.88 -0.15 -21.53
N GLY A 33 -16.78 0.54 -21.84
CA GLY A 33 -16.70 2.01 -21.88
C GLY A 33 -16.35 2.65 -20.54
N LEU A 34 -15.72 1.90 -19.62
CA LEU A 34 -15.23 2.43 -18.35
C LEU A 34 -13.80 2.94 -18.47
N ASN A 35 -13.49 3.99 -17.72
CA ASN A 35 -12.10 4.42 -17.51
C ASN A 35 -11.44 3.49 -16.50
N MET A 36 -10.16 3.21 -16.68
CA MET A 36 -9.42 2.37 -15.73
C MET A 36 -7.98 2.79 -15.57
N TYR A 37 -7.43 2.49 -14.40
CA TYR A 37 -6.01 2.51 -14.10
C TYR A 37 -5.55 1.06 -13.95
N VAL A 38 -4.46 0.71 -14.62
CA VAL A 38 -3.82 -0.59 -14.50
C VAL A 38 -2.35 -0.33 -14.17
N PRO A 39 -1.81 -0.82 -13.04
CA PRO A 39 -0.43 -0.58 -12.66
C PRO A 39 0.57 -0.93 -13.78
N GLN A 40 0.29 -1.98 -14.55
CA GLN A 40 1.14 -2.43 -15.67
C GLN A 40 1.39 -1.37 -16.75
N ASP A 41 0.49 -0.41 -16.92
CA ASP A 41 0.59 0.61 -17.97
C ASP A 41 1.33 1.88 -17.49
N ASN A 42 1.72 1.95 -16.21
CA ASN A 42 2.44 3.11 -15.67
C ASN A 42 3.90 3.11 -16.16
N GLU A 43 4.16 3.76 -17.29
CA GLU A 43 5.48 3.82 -17.95
C GLU A 43 6.56 4.45 -17.06
N GLU A 44 6.22 5.37 -16.16
CA GLU A 44 7.21 5.98 -15.26
C GLU A 44 7.83 4.98 -14.26
N ILE A 45 7.11 3.88 -14.02
CA ILE A 45 7.47 2.81 -13.08
C ILE A 45 7.90 1.55 -13.82
N ASN A 46 7.14 1.17 -14.85
CA ASN A 46 7.24 -0.12 -15.51
C ASN A 46 7.99 -0.09 -16.86
N ASP A 47 8.54 1.06 -17.28
CA ASP A 47 9.46 1.11 -18.42
C ASP A 47 10.79 0.42 -18.09
N LYS A 48 10.89 -0.87 -18.44
CA LYS A 48 12.07 -1.72 -18.21
C LYS A 48 13.35 -1.20 -18.85
N LYS A 49 13.29 -0.23 -19.78
CA LYS A 49 14.46 0.33 -20.46
C LYS A 49 14.92 1.65 -19.86
N ASN A 50 13.99 2.45 -19.33
CA ASN A 50 14.29 3.81 -18.88
C ASN A 50 13.85 4.13 -17.43
N ALA A 51 13.29 3.16 -16.70
CA ALA A 51 12.78 3.41 -15.35
C ALA A 51 13.88 3.88 -14.40
N VAL A 52 13.66 5.07 -13.82
CA VAL A 52 14.49 5.66 -12.78
C VAL A 52 14.42 4.79 -11.51
N GLN A 53 15.56 4.25 -11.10
CA GLN A 53 15.67 3.33 -9.95
C GLN A 53 15.72 4.04 -8.59
N GLU A 54 15.95 5.36 -8.58
CA GLU A 54 15.96 6.16 -7.37
C GLU A 54 14.56 6.20 -6.74
N GLY A 55 14.45 5.78 -5.48
CA GLY A 55 13.20 5.74 -4.71
C GLY A 55 12.09 4.91 -5.38
N LEU A 56 12.45 3.86 -6.13
CA LEU A 56 11.50 3.12 -6.96
C LEU A 56 10.33 2.53 -6.13
N ALA A 57 10.62 1.98 -4.95
CA ALA A 57 9.64 1.37 -4.07
C ALA A 57 8.61 2.39 -3.57
N GLU A 58 9.06 3.56 -3.11
CA GLU A 58 8.24 4.66 -2.63
C GLU A 58 7.37 5.26 -3.74
N ARG A 59 7.94 5.38 -4.95
CA ARG A 59 7.19 5.84 -6.12
C ARG A 59 6.07 4.87 -6.48
N ILE A 60 6.35 3.56 -6.51
CA ILE A 60 5.34 2.52 -6.76
C ILE A 60 4.16 2.68 -5.79
N VAL A 61 4.45 2.73 -4.49
CA VAL A 61 3.40 2.85 -3.46
C VAL A 61 2.56 4.09 -3.63
N ARG A 62 3.19 5.25 -3.88
CA ARG A 62 2.46 6.51 -4.06
C ARG A 62 1.50 6.45 -5.25
N HIS A 63 1.97 6.01 -6.42
CA HIS A 63 1.13 5.97 -7.62
C HIS A 63 -0.07 5.03 -7.47
N ASP A 64 0.17 3.83 -6.94
CA ASP A 64 -0.88 2.83 -6.80
C ASP A 64 -1.84 3.17 -5.65
N THR A 65 -1.34 3.74 -4.55
CA THR A 65 -2.18 4.30 -3.48
C THR A 65 -3.08 5.40 -4.00
N ASP A 66 -2.54 6.37 -4.75
CA ASP A 66 -3.32 7.44 -5.34
C ASP A 66 -4.38 6.89 -6.29
N ALA A 67 -4.04 5.88 -7.10
CA ALA A 67 -4.98 5.25 -8.01
C ALA A 67 -6.09 4.47 -7.28
N ILE A 68 -5.78 3.77 -6.20
CA ILE A 68 -6.76 3.11 -5.32
C ILE A 68 -7.71 4.15 -4.73
N VAL A 69 -7.17 5.21 -4.12
CA VAL A 69 -7.93 6.26 -3.44
C VAL A 69 -8.86 7.02 -4.41
N ASN A 70 -8.40 7.28 -5.63
CA ASN A 70 -9.16 8.01 -6.64
C ASN A 70 -10.08 7.12 -7.50
N SER A 71 -10.11 5.81 -7.26
CA SER A 71 -10.99 4.89 -7.99
C SER A 71 -12.38 4.79 -7.36
N ASP A 72 -13.39 4.65 -8.20
CA ASP A 72 -14.78 4.39 -7.78
C ASP A 72 -15.04 2.89 -7.58
N VAL A 73 -14.29 2.05 -8.30
CA VAL A 73 -14.46 0.60 -8.36
C VAL A 73 -13.08 -0.05 -8.33
N ILE A 74 -12.91 -1.04 -7.46
CA ILE A 74 -11.68 -1.81 -7.35
C ILE A 74 -11.99 -3.24 -7.79
N VAL A 75 -11.29 -3.70 -8.83
CA VAL A 75 -11.26 -5.09 -9.28
C VAL A 75 -9.91 -5.66 -8.88
N ILE A 76 -9.90 -6.68 -8.02
CA ILE A 76 -8.67 -7.15 -7.37
C ILE A 76 -8.57 -8.67 -7.32
N GLU A 77 -7.41 -9.21 -7.74
CA GLU A 77 -7.12 -10.64 -7.72
C GLU A 77 -5.93 -10.99 -6.78
N PRO A 78 -6.18 -11.29 -5.50
CA PRO A 78 -5.14 -11.57 -4.51
C PRO A 78 -4.67 -13.04 -4.58
N LEU A 79 -4.04 -13.46 -5.68
CA LEU A 79 -3.46 -14.82 -5.79
C LEU A 79 -2.28 -14.99 -4.82
N PRO A 80 -2.02 -16.18 -4.25
CA PRO A 80 -1.00 -16.39 -3.22
C PRO A 80 0.41 -15.83 -3.54
N GLN A 81 0.80 -15.82 -4.82
CA GLN A 81 2.06 -15.25 -5.29
C GLN A 81 2.06 -13.71 -5.44
N GLY A 82 0.88 -13.08 -5.52
CA GLY A 82 0.68 -11.65 -5.66
C GLY A 82 0.72 -10.93 -4.31
N LEU A 83 1.91 -10.88 -3.69
CA LEU A 83 2.10 -10.22 -2.38
C LEU A 83 1.69 -8.74 -2.41
N GLY A 84 2.05 -8.00 -3.47
CA GLY A 84 1.63 -6.59 -3.64
C GLY A 84 0.10 -6.47 -3.60
N THR A 85 -0.60 -7.35 -4.32
CA THR A 85 -2.06 -7.37 -4.34
C THR A 85 -2.71 -7.74 -3.01
N HIS A 86 -2.06 -8.55 -2.18
CA HIS A 86 -2.51 -8.76 -0.80
C HIS A 86 -2.42 -7.48 0.03
N VAL A 87 -1.35 -6.71 -0.16
CA VAL A 87 -1.18 -5.42 0.54
C VAL A 87 -2.19 -4.39 0.05
N GLU A 88 -2.42 -4.29 -1.26
CA GLU A 88 -3.48 -3.44 -1.85
C GLU A 88 -4.86 -3.81 -1.29
N LEU A 89 -5.17 -5.11 -1.22
CA LEU A 89 -6.42 -5.57 -0.61
C LEU A 89 -6.52 -5.17 0.87
N GLY A 90 -5.42 -5.28 1.61
CA GLY A 90 -5.31 -4.81 2.99
C GLY A 90 -5.56 -3.32 3.13
N GLN A 91 -4.97 -2.50 2.25
CA GLN A 91 -5.19 -1.05 2.19
C GLN A 91 -6.67 -0.72 1.94
N VAL A 92 -7.30 -1.36 0.96
CA VAL A 92 -8.72 -1.17 0.66
C VAL A 92 -9.60 -1.55 1.85
N HIS A 93 -9.29 -2.67 2.50
CA HIS A 93 -10.01 -3.09 3.71
C HIS A 93 -9.82 -2.08 4.86
N GLY A 94 -8.59 -1.59 5.07
CA GLY A 94 -8.26 -0.56 6.05
C GLY A 94 -9.01 0.74 5.81
N MET A 95 -9.01 1.24 4.57
CA MET A 95 -9.75 2.43 4.17
C MET A 95 -11.26 2.29 4.44
N LYS A 96 -11.85 1.15 4.05
CA LYS A 96 -13.27 0.88 4.30
C LYS A 96 -13.59 0.80 5.79
N THR A 97 -12.71 0.16 6.56
CA THR A 97 -12.85 0.03 8.01
C THR A 97 -12.79 1.39 8.68
N MET A 98 -11.82 2.22 8.32
CA MET A 98 -11.69 3.59 8.84
C MET A 98 -12.90 4.45 8.46
N ALA A 99 -13.36 4.38 7.21
CA ALA A 99 -14.56 5.08 6.78
C ALA A 99 -15.79 4.64 7.60
N GLN A 100 -15.94 3.34 7.85
CA GLN A 100 -17.02 2.82 8.69
C GLN A 100 -16.89 3.28 10.15
N MET A 101 -15.69 3.34 10.72
CA MET A 101 -15.46 3.88 12.06
C MET A 101 -15.89 5.35 12.14
N ILE A 102 -15.53 6.17 11.15
CA ILE A 102 -15.95 7.57 11.05
C ILE A 102 -17.47 7.68 10.91
N LEU A 103 -18.07 6.89 10.01
CA LEU A 103 -19.53 6.88 9.83
C LEU A 103 -20.26 6.42 11.09
N ASN A 104 -19.71 5.47 11.84
CA ASN A 104 -20.27 5.07 13.12
C ASN A 104 -20.19 6.22 14.13
N LEU A 105 -19.06 6.91 14.26
CA LEU A 105 -18.98 8.10 15.12
C LEU A 105 -19.98 9.19 14.73
N ALA A 106 -20.24 9.35 13.42
CA ALA A 106 -21.17 10.34 12.90
C ALA A 106 -22.64 9.94 13.05
N ASN A 107 -22.96 8.64 12.98
CA ASN A 107 -24.33 8.10 13.02
C ASN A 107 -24.73 7.58 14.40
N ASP A 108 -23.76 7.19 15.24
CA ASP A 108 -23.99 6.90 16.64
C ASP A 108 -24.51 8.19 17.25
N ASN A 109 -25.73 8.12 17.78
CA ASN A 109 -26.50 9.19 18.40
C ASN A 109 -25.70 9.90 19.50
N CYS A 110 -24.72 10.72 19.12
CA CYS A 110 -24.33 11.83 19.95
C CYS A 110 -25.39 12.90 19.76
N ASP A 111 -26.58 12.62 20.30
CA ASP A 111 -27.71 13.54 20.35
C ASP A 111 -27.35 14.86 21.07
N GLU A 112 -26.19 14.88 21.74
CA GLU A 112 -25.64 16.02 22.49
C GLU A 112 -24.28 16.53 21.96
N CYS A 113 -23.67 15.94 20.92
CA CYS A 113 -22.40 16.47 20.39
C CYS A 113 -22.67 17.57 19.37
N SER A 114 -22.07 18.72 19.59
CA SER A 114 -21.80 19.68 18.53
C SER A 114 -20.94 19.06 17.42
N SER A 115 -21.01 19.64 16.21
CA SER A 115 -20.13 19.24 15.09
C SER A 115 -18.64 19.37 15.44
N ALA A 116 -18.28 20.26 16.37
CA ALA A 116 -16.92 20.42 16.86
C ALA A 116 -16.48 19.23 17.73
N GLU A 117 -17.35 18.71 18.61
CA GLU A 117 -17.04 17.54 19.43
C GLU A 117 -16.91 16.27 18.58
N LEU A 118 -17.73 16.11 17.55
CA LEU A 118 -17.58 15.01 16.60
C LEU A 118 -16.26 15.11 15.83
N LEU A 119 -15.89 16.31 15.36
CA LEU A 119 -14.62 16.53 14.69
C LEU A 119 -13.43 16.20 15.61
N ASN A 120 -13.47 16.64 16.87
CA ASN A 120 -12.42 16.33 17.83
C ASN A 120 -12.29 14.82 18.06
N LYS A 121 -13.41 14.08 18.18
CA LYS A 121 -13.37 12.61 18.29
C LYS A 121 -12.75 11.95 17.06
N ILE A 122 -13.07 12.44 15.86
CA ILE A 122 -12.46 11.93 14.62
C ILE A 122 -10.96 12.24 14.60
N ILE A 123 -10.54 13.44 15.01
CA ILE A 123 -9.14 13.84 15.10
C ILE A 123 -8.40 12.94 16.08
N GLU A 124 -8.89 12.79 17.32
CA GLU A 124 -8.28 11.93 18.36
C GLU A 124 -8.13 10.48 17.87
N MET A 125 -9.17 9.93 17.24
CA MET A 125 -9.12 8.59 16.64
C MET A 125 -8.06 8.51 15.53
N SER A 126 -8.00 9.51 14.66
CA SER A 126 -7.08 9.56 13.52
C SER A 126 -5.64 9.72 13.99
N GLU A 127 -5.37 10.60 14.96
CA GLU A 127 -4.07 10.77 15.61
C GLU A 127 -3.62 9.45 16.26
N GLY A 128 -4.52 8.74 16.91
CA GLY A 128 -4.26 7.42 17.49
C GLY A 128 -3.91 6.33 16.46
N VAL A 129 -4.28 6.50 15.19
CA VAL A 129 -3.88 5.63 14.06
C VAL A 129 -2.57 6.10 13.44
N VAL A 130 -2.46 7.39 13.11
CA VAL A 130 -1.27 8.01 12.49
C VAL A 130 -0.03 7.84 13.36
N ASN A 131 -0.16 7.99 14.67
CA ASN A 131 0.96 7.89 15.60
C ASN A 131 1.35 6.44 15.95
N LYS A 132 0.67 5.41 15.38
CA LYS A 132 1.05 4.01 15.63
C LYS A 132 2.42 3.75 15.01
N LYS A 133 3.39 3.47 15.87
CA LYS A 133 4.70 2.98 15.43
C LYS A 133 4.55 1.60 14.79
N VAL A 134 5.15 1.45 13.62
CA VAL A 134 5.25 0.17 12.91
C VAL A 134 6.73 -0.21 12.85
N PHE A 135 7.03 -1.47 13.17
CA PHE A 135 8.39 -2.01 13.11
C PHE A 135 8.42 -3.23 12.19
N PRO A 136 8.36 -3.05 10.86
CA PRO A 136 8.52 -4.15 9.93
C PRO A 136 9.90 -4.76 10.13
N HIS A 137 10.00 -6.06 10.33
CA HIS A 137 11.27 -6.77 10.49
C HIS A 137 11.39 -7.89 9.47
N TYR A 138 12.62 -8.25 9.06
CA TYR A 138 12.85 -9.28 8.03
C TYR A 138 14.18 -10.02 8.24
N GLU A 139 14.21 -11.08 9.05
CA GLU A 139 15.44 -11.82 9.40
C GLU A 139 15.90 -12.83 8.34
N ASP A 140 16.17 -12.35 7.14
CA ASP A 140 16.82 -13.16 6.11
C ASP A 140 18.33 -12.91 6.11
N ILE A 141 19.11 -13.96 6.38
CA ILE A 141 20.57 -13.90 6.45
C ILE A 141 21.24 -13.40 5.16
N ARG A 142 20.50 -13.35 4.05
CA ARG A 142 20.97 -12.81 2.76
C ARG A 142 20.82 -11.28 2.67
N ARG A 143 20.10 -10.61 3.58
CA ARG A 143 20.08 -9.14 3.72
C ARG A 143 21.42 -8.64 4.28
N VAL A 144 22.45 -8.66 3.46
CA VAL A 144 23.80 -8.21 3.82
C VAL A 144 24.32 -7.17 2.85
N LYS A 145 25.10 -6.21 3.35
CA LYS A 145 25.70 -5.16 2.54
C LYS A 145 26.82 -5.72 1.66
N GLY A 146 26.91 -5.24 0.42
CA GLY A 146 28.05 -5.51 -0.46
C GLY A 146 27.95 -6.79 -1.29
N LEU A 147 26.85 -7.54 -1.21
CA LEU A 147 26.55 -8.57 -2.20
C LEU A 147 26.09 -7.91 -3.50
N ILE A 148 26.81 -8.19 -4.57
CA ILE A 148 26.41 -7.83 -5.93
C ILE A 148 25.84 -9.08 -6.56
N GLU A 149 24.52 -9.18 -6.57
CA GLU A 149 23.80 -10.25 -7.23
C GLU A 149 23.07 -9.68 -8.46
N SER A 150 23.09 -10.41 -9.57
CA SER A 150 22.54 -9.96 -10.85
C SER A 150 21.42 -10.88 -11.31
N GLU A 151 20.39 -10.29 -11.92
CA GLU A 151 19.31 -11.03 -12.60
C GLU A 151 18.73 -12.14 -11.71
N ASP A 152 18.66 -13.37 -12.21
CA ASP A 152 18.12 -14.57 -11.54
C ASP A 152 19.10 -15.21 -10.56
N ARG A 153 20.32 -14.67 -10.43
CA ARG A 153 21.33 -15.14 -9.47
C ARG A 153 21.19 -14.45 -8.10
N ARG A 154 20.11 -13.68 -7.89
CA ARG A 154 19.79 -13.09 -6.60
C ARG A 154 19.32 -14.16 -5.64
N SER A 155 20.01 -14.26 -4.52
CA SER A 155 19.62 -15.16 -3.45
C SER A 155 18.40 -14.62 -2.71
N LEU A 156 18.13 -13.30 -2.71
CA LEU A 156 16.94 -12.71 -2.10
C LEU A 156 16.28 -11.67 -3.02
N GLY A 157 14.95 -11.74 -3.14
CA GLY A 157 14.14 -10.74 -3.83
C GLY A 157 12.93 -10.35 -2.98
N ILE A 158 12.94 -9.12 -2.45
CA ILE A 158 11.77 -8.55 -1.77
C ILE A 158 10.96 -7.77 -2.79
N ASN A 159 9.66 -8.04 -2.85
CA ASN A 159 8.74 -7.29 -3.71
C ASN A 159 8.84 -5.79 -3.36
N GLN A 160 9.07 -4.95 -4.37
CA GLN A 160 9.36 -3.54 -4.16
C GLN A 160 8.14 -2.74 -3.65
N TYR A 161 6.91 -3.17 -3.96
CA TYR A 161 5.71 -2.58 -3.37
C TYR A 161 5.65 -2.82 -1.87
N VAL A 162 5.85 -4.08 -1.46
CA VAL A 162 5.87 -4.48 -0.04
C VAL A 162 6.94 -3.70 0.71
N TYR A 163 8.15 -3.60 0.12
CA TYR A 163 9.21 -2.82 0.73
C TYR A 163 8.90 -1.33 0.78
N GLY A 164 8.27 -0.78 -0.26
CA GLY A 164 7.80 0.61 -0.29
C GLY A 164 6.82 0.92 0.83
N ILE A 165 5.90 0.01 1.14
CA ILE A 165 4.95 0.16 2.25
C ILE A 165 5.70 0.15 3.58
N CYS A 166 6.70 -0.72 3.73
CA CYS A 166 7.56 -0.67 4.91
C CYS A 166 8.30 0.66 5.03
N LEU A 167 8.84 1.21 3.93
CA LEU A 167 9.51 2.52 3.92
C LEU A 167 8.55 3.65 4.32
N ASP A 168 7.35 3.67 3.75
CA ASP A 168 6.31 4.68 4.02
C ASP A 168 5.89 4.67 5.49
N LEU A 169 5.64 3.49 6.07
CA LEU A 169 5.23 3.33 7.47
C LEU A 169 6.34 3.61 8.49
N THR A 170 7.59 3.85 8.05
CA THR A 170 8.77 3.92 8.91
C THR A 170 9.69 5.10 8.57
N ASP A 171 9.15 6.14 7.93
CA ASP A 171 9.87 7.36 7.56
C ASP A 171 11.17 7.06 6.77
N GLY A 172 11.11 6.08 5.86
CA GLY A 172 12.19 5.70 4.96
C GLY A 172 13.18 4.67 5.53
N LYS A 173 12.96 4.12 6.73
CA LYS A 173 13.84 3.07 7.28
C LYS A 173 13.64 1.70 6.61
N GLY A 174 12.39 1.31 6.36
CA GLY A 174 12.05 0.01 5.80
C GLY A 174 12.07 -1.09 6.87
N PHE A 175 12.90 -2.12 6.67
CA PHE A 175 13.01 -3.22 7.63
C PHE A 175 13.97 -2.91 8.77
N TYR A 176 13.54 -3.19 9.98
CA TYR A 176 14.34 -3.20 11.20
C TYR A 176 15.02 -4.56 11.35
N GLU A 177 16.24 -4.55 11.89
CA GLU A 177 16.80 -5.74 12.53
C GLU A 177 16.10 -6.00 13.87
N TRP A 178 16.08 -7.26 14.31
CA TRP A 178 15.36 -7.62 15.53
C TRP A 178 15.87 -6.87 16.77
N ASP A 179 17.19 -6.73 16.90
CA ASP A 179 17.79 -5.95 18.00
C ASP A 179 17.39 -4.47 17.98
N GLU A 180 17.14 -3.91 16.78
CA GLU A 180 16.63 -2.54 16.65
C GLU A 180 15.17 -2.46 17.10
N VAL A 181 14.34 -3.45 16.75
CA VAL A 181 12.96 -3.55 17.25
C VAL A 181 12.95 -3.60 18.78
N LEU A 182 13.79 -4.45 19.39
CA LEU A 182 13.90 -4.55 20.85
C LEU A 182 14.37 -3.23 21.49
N ALA A 183 15.30 -2.52 20.86
CA ALA A 183 15.77 -1.22 21.31
C ALA A 183 14.65 -0.17 21.27
N GLU A 184 13.87 -0.09 20.18
CA GLU A 184 12.73 0.83 20.07
C GLU A 184 11.64 0.51 21.10
N LEU A 185 11.29 -0.77 21.28
CA LEU A 185 10.33 -1.17 22.31
C LEU A 185 10.79 -0.81 23.73
N THR A 186 12.09 -0.90 24.00
CA THR A 186 12.67 -0.49 25.30
C THR A 186 12.58 1.01 25.51
N LYS A 187 12.79 1.82 24.46
CA LYS A 187 12.61 3.29 24.52
C LYS A 187 11.16 3.65 24.83
N ILE A 188 10.21 3.07 24.10
CA ILE A 188 8.76 3.29 24.31
C ILE A 188 8.34 2.89 25.72
N LYS A 189 8.89 1.81 26.27
CA LYS A 189 8.62 1.41 27.66
C LYS A 189 9.07 2.47 28.68
N ASN A 190 10.22 3.11 28.43
CA ASN A 190 10.80 4.09 29.34
C ASN A 190 10.20 5.49 29.17
N ASP A 191 9.64 5.78 28.00
CA ASP A 191 8.87 7.00 27.70
C ASP A 191 7.66 6.64 26.81
N PRO A 192 6.49 6.39 27.41
CA PRO A 192 5.27 5.98 26.69
C PRO A 192 4.68 7.04 25.76
N THR A 193 5.28 8.23 25.68
CA THR A 193 4.86 9.29 24.75
C THR A 193 5.56 9.21 23.38
N LEU A 194 6.52 8.29 23.23
CA LEU A 194 7.28 8.00 22.00
C LEU A 194 6.60 6.99 21.07
#